data_AF-A0A7G9BHN4-F1
#
_entry.id   AF-A0A7G9BHN4-F1
#
_cell.length_a   1.000
_cell.length_b   1.000
_cell.length_c   1.000
_cell.angle_alpha   90.00
_cell.angle_beta   90.00
_cell.angle_gamma   90.00
#
_symmetry.space_group_name_H-M   'P 1'
#
loop_
_entity.id
_entity.type
_entity.pdbx_description
1 polymer ?
#
loop_
_entity_poly.entity_id
_entity_poly.type
_entity_poly.pdbx_seq_one_letter_code
_entity_poly.pdbx_strand_id
1 'polypeptide(L)' 'MKKDKSTVVITNVQYSKKDMPDGNIKLAVNGHIDNEYYETVIEISSVIMNDPESLKNVLENSLLDSREKTSKLRAKE' A
#
# COMPACT_ATOMS: atom_id res chain seq x y z
N MET A 1 -3.37 -9.26 -24.58
CA MET A 1 -3.29 -7.96 -23.88
C MET A 1 -2.00 -7.95 -23.07
N LYS A 2 -1.03 -7.10 -23.40
CA LYS A 2 0.10 -6.86 -22.51
C LYS A 2 -0.46 -6.12 -21.30
N LYS A 3 -0.41 -6.70 -20.11
CA LYS A 3 -0.62 -5.94 -18.88
C LYS A 3 0.49 -4.90 -18.86
N ASP A 4 0.17 -3.63 -19.05
CA ASP A 4 1.11 -2.57 -18.71
C ASP A 4 1.54 -2.85 -17.27
N LYS A 5 2.84 -3.09 -17.09
CA LYS A 5 3.39 -3.21 -15.75
C LYS A 5 3.38 -1.80 -15.19
N SER A 6 2.27 -1.43 -14.54
CA SER A 6 2.22 -0.21 -13.75
C SER A 6 3.43 -0.19 -12.85
N THR A 7 4.22 0.88 -12.96
CA THR A 7 5.43 1.01 -12.16
C THR A 7 5.01 1.56 -10.81
N VAL A 8 5.03 0.71 -9.79
CA VAL A 8 4.72 1.08 -8.41
C VAL A 8 6.02 1.49 -7.74
N VAL A 9 6.13 2.75 -7.32
CA VAL A 9 7.27 3.24 -6.53
C VAL A 9 6.75 3.65 -5.17
N ILE A 10 7.23 2.96 -4.12
CA ILE A 10 6.96 3.34 -2.73
C ILE A 10 7.91 4.46 -2.37
N THR A 11 7.38 5.61 -1.95
CA THR A 11 8.18 6.80 -1.66
C THR A 11 8.37 7.03 -0.16
N ASN A 12 7.39 6.62 0.66
CA ASN A 12 7.44 6.78 2.10
C ASN A 12 6.62 5.69 2.82
N VAL A 13 7.17 5.16 3.92
CA VAL A 13 6.49 4.23 4.81
C VAL A 13 6.70 4.71 6.25
N GLN A 14 5.61 5.03 6.93
CA GLN A 14 5.61 5.49 8.32
C GLN A 14 4.80 4.53 9.18
N TYR A 15 5.22 4.31 10.44
CA TYR A 15 4.50 3.44 11.37
C TYR A 15 4.52 3.96 12.80
N SER A 16 3.43 3.70 13.52
CA SER A 16 3.32 3.91 14.97
C SER A 16 3.35 2.56 15.68
N LYS A 17 4.22 2.41 16.69
CA LYS A 17 4.24 1.25 17.60
C LYS A 17 3.34 1.43 18.82
N LYS A 18 2.80 2.63 19.04
CA LYS A 18 2.14 3.00 20.32
C LYS A 18 0.71 2.48 20.46
N ASP A 19 0.14 1.86 19.43
CA ASP A 19 -1.30 1.57 19.35
C ASP A 19 -1.63 0.07 19.28
N MET A 20 -0.87 -0.83 19.93
CA MET A 20 -0.98 -2.29 19.70
C MET A 20 -1.23 -3.15 20.93
N PRO A 21 -2.48 -3.55 21.16
CA PRO A 21 -2.81 -4.64 22.08
C PRO A 21 -2.49 -6.04 21.51
N ASP A 22 -2.47 -6.23 20.18
CA ASP A 22 -2.49 -7.58 19.55
C ASP A 22 -1.31 -7.90 18.61
N GLY A 23 -0.27 -7.06 18.56
CA GLY A 23 0.95 -7.33 17.77
C GLY A 23 0.87 -7.05 16.26
N ASN A 24 -0.08 -6.23 15.81
CA ASN A 24 -0.25 -5.80 14.41
C ASN A 24 0.16 -4.34 14.17
N ILE A 25 0.99 -4.06 13.17
CA ILE A 25 1.47 -2.72 12.82
C ILE A 25 0.56 -2.02 11.80
N LYS A 26 0.21 -0.76 12.07
CA LYS A 26 -0.39 0.14 11.08
C LYS A 26 0.70 0.95 10.36
N LEU A 27 0.76 0.80 9.05
CA LEU A 27 1.64 1.54 8.14
C LEU A 27 0.84 2.59 7.37
N ALA A 28 1.31 3.82 7.36
CA ALA A 28 0.92 4.81 6.35
C ALA A 28 1.93 4.72 5.19
N VAL A 29 1.41 4.51 3.99
CA VAL A 29 2.21 4.24 2.80
C VAL A 29 1.83 5.22 1.69
N ASN A 30 2.84 5.91 1.18
CA ASN A 30 2.71 6.79 0.02
C ASN A 30 3.43 6.14 -1.16
N GLY A 31 2.79 6.19 -2.32
CA GLY A 31 3.31 5.64 -3.55
C GLY A 31 3.03 6.51 -4.76
N HIS A 32 3.85 6.30 -5.78
CA HIS A 32 3.68 6.89 -7.09
C HIS A 32 3.41 5.76 -8.08
N ILE A 33 2.24 5.80 -8.74
CA ILE A 33 1.83 4.81 -9.73
C ILE A 33 1.40 5.56 -10.99
N ASP A 34 2.03 5.24 -12.12
CA ASP A 34 1.67 5.79 -13.43
C ASP A 34 1.56 7.34 -13.45
N ASN A 35 2.51 8.01 -12.78
CA ASN A 35 2.59 9.47 -12.62
C ASN A 35 1.57 10.13 -11.68
N GLU A 36 0.90 9.35 -10.84
CA GLU A 36 -0.02 9.86 -9.83
C GLU A 36 0.37 9.42 -8.42
N TYR A 37 0.05 10.26 -7.44
CA TYR A 37 0.25 9.97 -6.02
C TYR A 37 -0.95 9.24 -5.43
N TYR A 38 -0.68 8.16 -4.69
CA TYR A 38 -1.66 7.41 -3.95
C TYR A 38 -1.17 7.18 -2.53
N GLU A 39 -2.10 7.28 -1.60
CA GLU A 39 -1.87 7.04 -0.18
C GLU A 39 -2.76 5.89 0.30
N THR A 40 -2.26 5.09 1.22
CA THR A 40 -3.02 4.00 1.83
C THR A 40 -2.52 3.73 3.25
N VAL A 41 -3.44 3.23 4.09
CA VAL A 41 -3.10 2.74 5.43
C VAL A 41 -3.30 1.24 5.45
N ILE A 42 -2.27 0.52 5.88
CA ILE A 42 -2.21 -0.94 5.85
C ILE A 42 -1.99 -1.44 7.27
N GLU A 43 -2.79 -2.40 7.70
CA GLU A 43 -2.54 -3.15 8.94
C GLU A 43 -1.87 -4.48 8.60
N ILE A 44 -0.70 -4.73 9.18
CA ILE A 44 0.10 -5.94 8.96
C ILE A 44 0.46 -6.57 10.29
N SER A 45 0.32 -7.89 10.37
CA SER A 45 0.78 -8.63 11.55
C SER A 45 2.31 -8.62 11.64
N SER A 46 2.84 -8.66 12.86
CA SER A 46 4.28 -8.77 13.11
C SER A 46 4.93 -10.01 12.47
N VAL A 47 4.14 -11.06 12.16
CA VAL A 47 4.63 -12.27 11.46
C VAL A 47 5.04 -11.95 10.03
N ILE A 48 4.25 -11.12 9.31
CA ILE A 48 4.52 -10.73 7.92
C ILE A 48 5.75 -9.83 7.83
N MET A 49 6.03 -9.04 8.86
CA MET A 49 7.21 -8.15 8.91
C MET A 49 8.56 -8.89 8.82
N ASN A 50 8.59 -10.18 9.15
CA ASN A 50 9.80 -11.00 9.08
C ASN A 50 10.00 -11.66 7.70
N ASP A 51 9.07 -11.47 6.76
CA ASP A 51 9.16 -11.95 5.38
C ASP A 51 9.15 -10.74 4.41
N PRO A 52 10.33 -10.32 3.93
CA PRO A 52 10.45 -9.15 3.06
C PRO A 52 9.63 -9.25 1.76
N GLU A 53 9.47 -10.45 1.19
CA GLU A 53 8.73 -10.63 -0.06
C GLU A 53 7.22 -10.51 0.18
N SER A 54 6.72 -11.14 1.26
CA SER A 54 5.32 -10.97 1.67
C SER A 54 5.00 -9.52 2.03
N LEU A 55 5.90 -8.84 2.76
CA LEU A 55 5.74 -7.43 3.08
C LEU A 55 5.66 -6.58 1.81
N LYS A 56 6.60 -6.75 0.87
CA LYS A 56 6.59 -6.06 -0.41
C LYS A 56 5.28 -6.27 -1.17
N ASN A 57 4.82 -7.51 -1.29
CA ASN A 57 3.57 -7.84 -1.99
C ASN A 57 2.36 -7.17 -1.34
N VAL A 58 2.29 -7.13 -0.01
CA VAL A 58 1.21 -6.44 0.71
C VAL A 58 1.23 -4.94 0.44
N LEU A 59 2.41 -4.31 0.46
CA LEU A 59 2.57 -2.88 0.17
C LEU A 59 2.16 -2.54 -1.27
N GLU A 60 2.65 -3.30 -2.26
CA GLU A 60 2.36 -3.09 -3.67
C GLU A 60 0.86 -3.27 -3.98
N ASN A 61 0.27 -4.37 -3.51
CA ASN A 61 -1.15 -4.65 -3.73
C ASN A 61 -2.04 -3.57 -3.10
N SER A 62 -1.71 -3.13 -1.88
CA SER A 62 -2.51 -2.11 -1.19
C SER A 62 -2.49 -0.75 -1.90
N LEU A 63 -1.36 -0.39 -2.53
CA LEU A 63 -1.27 0.83 -3.34
C LEU A 63 -2.05 0.69 -4.66
N LEU A 64 -1.98 -0.47 -5.31
CA LEU A 64 -2.78 -0.76 -6.51
C LEU A 64 -4.29 -0.71 -6.22
N ASP A 65 -4.72 -1.26 -5.08
CA ASP A 65 -6.11 -1.18 -4.63
C ASP A 65 -6.55 0.26 -4.34
N SER A 66 -5.67 1.07 -3.71
CA SER A 66 -5.93 2.49 -3.46
C SER A 66 -6.11 3.26 -4.77
N ARG A 67 -5.28 2.98 -5.77
CA ARG A 67 -5.46 3.49 -7.13
C ARG A 67 -6.80 3.10 -7.71
N GLU A 68 -7.16 1.82 -7.69
CA GLU A 68 -8.42 1.35 -8.28
C GLU A 68 -9.63 2.03 -7.64
N LYS A 69 -9.64 2.19 -6.31
CA LYS A 69 -10.68 2.91 -5.57
C LYS A 69 -10.77 4.38 -6.01
N THR A 70 -9.62 5.06 -6.11
CA THR A 70 -9.54 6.46 -6.53
C THR A 70 -10.04 6.64 -7.97
N SER A 71 -9.63 5.77 -8.90
CA SER A 71 -10.10 5.81 -10.29
C SER A 71 -11.62 5.60 -10.38
N LYS A 72 -12.20 4.70 -9.57
CA LYS A 72 -13.66 4.48 -9.51
C LYS A 72 -14.42 5.68 -8.98
N LEU A 73 -13.84 6.48 -8.08
CA LEU A 73 -14.46 7.71 -7.57
C LEU A 73 -14.46 8.80 -8.63
N ARG A 74 -13.32 9.05 -9.30
CA ARG A 74 -13.21 10.06 -10.38
C ARG A 74 -14.13 9.76 -11.57
N ALA A 75 -14.38 8.49 -11.89
CA ALA A 75 -15.28 8.12 -12.98
C ALA A 75 -16.78 8.37 -12.68
N LYS A 76 -17.12 8.69 -11.43
CA LYS A 76 -18.49 9.01 -10.99
C LYS A 76 -18.76 10.52 -10.88
N GLU A 77 -17.71 11.34 -11.01
CA GLU A 77 -17.78 12.81 -11.07
C GLU A 77 -17.93 13.27 -12.52
#